data_AF-M5CEG5-F1
#
_entry.id   AF-M5CEG5-F1
#
_cell.length_a   1.000
_cell.length_b   1.000
_cell.length_c   1.000
_cell.angle_alpha   90.00
_cell.angle_beta   90.00
_cell.angle_gamma   90.00
#
_symmetry.space_group_name_H-M   'P 1'
#
loop_
_entity.id
_entity.type
_entity.pdbx_description
1 polymer ?
#
loop_
_entity_poly.entity_id
_entity_poly.type
_entity_poly.pdbx_seq_one_letter_code
_entity_poly.pdbx_strand_id
1 'polypeptide(L)'
;MDEYRLPTNVRPTHYDLTIQTDLEALTFKGFETIDIDVLEETLTITFNSLGLVLHEDSLTITSDALKTEHTQTVKLAGEDTVKERVTVQLSTPLPKGSKAKLRIGYEAKLTGSMKGYYYSSAPHEGKTRNYTLTQFEPTSARSAFPCWDEPAIKATFSITMISREDTVSLSNMPVLNEKPFIDADISEADKKGGVGKLVKMKMKTKVEPTDLNKKGWKITTFEKTPVMSSYLVAFANGHFEFLESSYTSPLSGKTRPLRIYATKDIIHQTQVRL
;
A
#
# COMPACT_ATOMS: atom_id res chain seq x y z
N MET A 1 11.65 -16.65 -22.68
CA MET A 1 11.20 -16.17 -21.36
C MET A 1 10.10 -17.11 -20.90
N ASP A 2 10.11 -17.49 -19.63
CA ASP A 2 9.02 -18.25 -19.01
C ASP A 2 7.72 -17.44 -19.06
N GLU A 3 6.65 -18.03 -19.56
CA GLU A 3 5.37 -17.37 -19.86
C GLU A 3 4.74 -16.71 -18.61
N TYR A 4 5.07 -17.24 -17.42
CA TYR A 4 4.55 -16.79 -16.13
C TYR A 4 5.42 -15.75 -15.41
N ARG A 5 6.55 -15.34 -15.99
CA ARG A 5 7.40 -14.26 -15.45
C ARG A 5 7.03 -12.91 -16.05
N LEU A 6 7.16 -11.85 -15.26
CA LEU A 6 6.98 -10.48 -15.73
C LEU A 6 8.08 -10.10 -16.74
N PRO A 7 7.78 -9.20 -17.68
CA PRO A 7 8.81 -8.58 -18.51
C PRO A 7 9.90 -7.90 -17.67
N THR A 8 11.15 -7.96 -18.15
CA THR A 8 12.33 -7.40 -17.46
C THR A 8 12.73 -6.02 -17.98
N ASN A 9 11.91 -5.41 -18.83
CA ASN A 9 12.16 -4.08 -19.41
C ASN A 9 12.13 -2.96 -18.36
N VAL A 10 11.43 -3.15 -17.24
CA VAL A 10 11.29 -2.19 -16.16
C VAL A 10 11.51 -2.87 -14.81
N ARG A 11 12.16 -2.17 -13.87
CA ARG A 11 12.37 -2.64 -12.50
C ARG A 11 11.93 -1.58 -11.49
N PRO A 12 11.07 -1.91 -10.50
CA PRO A 12 10.75 -1.00 -9.42
C PRO A 12 11.90 -0.90 -8.42
N THR A 13 12.08 0.29 -7.84
CA THR A 13 13.13 0.58 -6.86
C THR A 13 12.56 1.11 -5.55
N HIS A 14 11.43 1.79 -5.61
CA HIS A 14 10.74 2.33 -4.44
C HIS A 14 9.23 2.44 -4.68
N TYR A 15 8.46 2.17 -3.64
CA TYR A 15 7.03 2.39 -3.57
C TYR A 15 6.72 3.38 -2.45
N ASP A 16 6.01 4.45 -2.78
CA ASP A 16 5.32 5.31 -1.82
C ASP A 16 3.83 4.92 -1.85
N LEU A 17 3.39 4.19 -0.83
CA LEU A 17 2.05 3.60 -0.71
C LEU A 17 1.22 4.41 0.28
N THR A 18 0.14 5.03 -0.18
CA THR A 18 -0.90 5.59 0.70
C THR A 18 -2.14 4.72 0.63
N ILE A 19 -2.61 4.22 1.78
CA ILE A 19 -3.76 3.30 1.86
C ILE A 19 -4.79 3.87 2.83
N GLN A 20 -6.03 4.06 2.35
CA GLN A 20 -7.18 4.40 3.19
C GLN A 20 -7.97 3.13 3.47
N THR A 21 -8.17 2.80 4.74
CA THR A 21 -8.90 1.61 5.18
C THR A 21 -10.21 2.00 5.84
N ASP A 22 -11.32 1.45 5.36
CA ASP A 22 -12.64 1.60 5.98
C ASP A 22 -13.16 0.25 6.48
N LEU A 23 -13.15 0.08 7.80
CA LEU A 23 -13.60 -1.14 8.48
C LEU A 23 -15.13 -1.25 8.60
N GLU A 24 -15.86 -0.14 8.41
CA GLU A 24 -17.33 -0.10 8.41
C GLU A 24 -17.87 -0.45 7.03
N ALA A 25 -17.31 0.18 5.99
CA ALA A 25 -17.67 -0.08 4.60
C ALA A 25 -17.04 -1.37 4.05
N LEU A 26 -16.04 -1.93 4.74
CA LEU A 26 -15.24 -3.07 4.31
C LEU A 26 -14.61 -2.84 2.92
N THR A 27 -14.00 -1.68 2.76
CA THR A 27 -13.30 -1.28 1.54
C THR A 27 -11.94 -0.67 1.86
N PHE A 28 -11.09 -0.61 0.85
CA PHE A 28 -9.90 0.21 0.89
C PHE A 28 -9.67 0.92 -0.44
N LYS A 29 -9.03 2.09 -0.34
CA LYS A 29 -8.44 2.79 -1.47
C LYS A 29 -6.94 2.80 -1.30
N GLY A 30 -6.22 2.77 -2.41
CA GLY A 30 -4.79 3.06 -2.40
C GLY A 30 -4.41 4.02 -3.52
N PHE A 31 -3.33 4.74 -3.26
CA PHE A 31 -2.64 5.53 -4.25
C PHE A 31 -1.16 5.30 -4.04
N GLU A 32 -0.48 4.89 -5.10
CA GLU A 32 0.94 4.65 -5.06
C GLU A 32 1.70 5.49 -6.08
N THR A 33 2.93 5.83 -5.71
CA THR A 33 3.95 6.28 -6.65
C THR A 33 5.10 5.28 -6.63
N ILE A 34 5.38 4.70 -7.79
CA ILE A 34 6.42 3.69 -7.98
C ILE A 34 7.59 4.34 -8.73
N ASP A 35 8.75 4.43 -8.09
CA ASP A 35 9.99 4.81 -8.77
C ASP A 35 10.54 3.59 -9.51
N ILE A 36 10.72 3.74 -10.82
CA ILE A 36 11.13 2.66 -11.72
C ILE A 36 12.40 3.00 -12.51
N ASP A 37 13.26 2.00 -12.69
CA ASP A 37 14.38 2.01 -13.63
C ASP A 37 13.95 1.35 -14.94
N VAL A 38 14.24 2.01 -16.07
CA VAL A 38 13.95 1.48 -17.42
C VAL A 38 15.19 0.76 -17.94
N LEU A 39 15.12 -0.56 -18.05
CA LEU A 39 16.24 -1.43 -18.43
C LEU A 39 16.33 -1.66 -19.94
N GLU A 40 15.19 -1.56 -20.63
CA GLU A 40 15.07 -1.64 -22.08
C GLU A 40 14.10 -0.55 -22.55
N GLU A 41 14.34 0.03 -23.72
CA GLU A 41 13.42 1.03 -24.28
C GLU A 41 12.03 0.41 -24.43
N THR A 42 11.00 1.11 -23.95
CA THR A 42 9.68 0.51 -23.90
C THR A 42 8.53 1.51 -24.01
N LEU A 43 7.45 1.03 -24.58
CA LEU A 43 6.16 1.71 -24.70
C LEU A 43 5.11 1.12 -23.76
N THR A 44 5.44 0.05 -23.04
CA THR A 44 4.49 -0.65 -22.17
C THR A 44 5.13 -0.99 -20.83
N ILE A 45 4.31 -0.96 -19.79
CA ILE A 45 4.71 -1.38 -18.45
C ILE A 45 3.68 -2.41 -17.98
N THR A 46 4.17 -3.59 -17.62
CA THR A 46 3.32 -4.70 -17.13
C THR A 46 3.68 -5.01 -15.68
N PHE A 47 2.67 -5.08 -14.82
CA PHE A 47 2.79 -5.39 -13.40
C PHE A 47 1.66 -6.32 -12.96
N ASN A 48 1.78 -6.92 -11.78
CA ASN A 48 0.72 -7.75 -11.21
C ASN A 48 -0.37 -6.91 -10.55
N SER A 49 -1.62 -7.32 -10.74
CA SER A 49 -2.80 -6.75 -10.09
C SER A 49 -3.91 -7.80 -10.10
N LEU A 50 -4.58 -7.99 -8.96
CA LEU A 50 -5.65 -8.99 -8.81
C LEU A 50 -6.81 -8.43 -8.00
N GLY A 51 -7.99 -8.30 -8.60
CA GLY A 51 -9.20 -7.86 -7.89
C GLY A 51 -9.19 -6.39 -7.47
N LEU A 52 -8.29 -5.58 -8.05
CA LEU A 52 -8.20 -4.14 -7.84
C LEU A 52 -8.86 -3.39 -9.00
N VAL A 53 -9.73 -2.44 -8.70
CA VAL A 53 -10.28 -1.51 -9.69
C VAL A 53 -9.30 -0.35 -9.85
N LEU A 54 -8.65 -0.25 -11.00
CA LEU A 54 -7.71 0.83 -11.31
C LEU A 54 -8.44 2.08 -11.82
N HIS A 55 -8.01 3.24 -11.35
CA HIS A 55 -8.54 4.54 -11.73
C HIS A 55 -7.72 5.14 -12.87
N GLU A 56 -8.16 4.99 -14.11
CA GLU A 56 -7.44 5.47 -15.30
C GLU A 56 -7.07 6.95 -15.28
N ASP A 57 -7.90 7.80 -14.66
CA ASP A 57 -7.64 9.23 -14.48
C ASP A 57 -6.47 9.52 -13.52
N SER A 58 -6.11 8.55 -12.68
CA SER A 58 -4.95 8.61 -11.80
C SER A 58 -3.67 8.04 -12.45
N LEU A 59 -3.81 7.22 -13.51
CA LEU A 59 -2.71 6.53 -14.17
C LEU A 59 -1.83 7.52 -14.92
N THR A 60 -0.68 7.79 -14.33
CA THR A 60 0.24 8.78 -14.89
C THR A 60 1.69 8.37 -14.77
N ILE A 61 2.51 8.85 -15.69
CA ILE A 61 3.96 8.65 -15.68
C ILE A 61 4.70 9.97 -15.80
N THR A 62 5.81 10.09 -15.08
CA THR A 62 6.73 11.22 -15.15
C THR A 62 8.16 10.71 -15.31
N SER A 63 8.96 11.37 -16.13
CA SER A 63 10.38 11.04 -16.33
C SER A 63 11.11 12.25 -16.92
N ASP A 64 12.31 12.54 -16.41
CA ASP A 64 13.15 13.60 -16.96
C ASP A 64 13.53 13.33 -18.43
N ALA A 65 13.61 12.05 -18.81
CA ALA A 65 13.96 11.63 -20.17
C ALA A 65 12.87 11.96 -21.21
N LEU A 66 11.63 12.18 -20.77
CA LEU A 66 10.55 12.58 -21.65
C LEU A 66 10.70 14.03 -22.12
N LYS A 67 11.61 14.82 -21.52
CA LYS A 67 11.86 16.23 -21.85
C LYS A 67 10.59 17.10 -21.86
N THR A 68 9.57 16.65 -21.15
CA THR A 68 8.33 17.38 -20.90
C THR A 68 8.29 17.71 -19.41
N GLU A 69 7.98 18.95 -19.05
CA GLU A 69 7.71 19.30 -17.64
C GLU A 69 6.44 18.63 -17.09
N HIS A 70 5.72 17.86 -17.92
CA HIS A 70 4.36 17.44 -17.66
C HIS A 70 4.25 15.93 -17.44
N THR A 71 3.35 15.61 -16.52
CA THR A 71 2.87 14.26 -16.23
C THR A 71 2.10 13.73 -17.44
N GLN A 72 2.49 12.58 -17.98
CA GLN A 72 1.77 11.94 -19.08
C GLN A 72 0.68 11.01 -18.54
N THR A 73 -0.54 11.12 -19.07
CA THR A 73 -1.59 10.13 -18.83
C THR A 73 -1.26 8.82 -19.52
N VAL A 74 -1.46 7.72 -18.82
CA VAL A 74 -1.23 6.36 -19.34
C VAL A 74 -2.57 5.66 -19.53
N LYS A 75 -2.70 4.87 -20.60
CA LYS A 75 -3.92 4.11 -20.89
C LYS A 75 -3.77 2.67 -20.42
N LEU A 76 -4.85 2.07 -19.90
CA LEU A 76 -4.90 0.62 -19.73
C LEU A 76 -4.89 -0.03 -21.11
N ALA A 77 -3.89 -0.86 -21.37
CA ALA A 77 -3.73 -1.59 -22.63
C ALA A 77 -4.44 -2.94 -22.60
N GLY A 78 -4.50 -3.57 -21.43
CA GLY A 78 -5.18 -4.84 -21.22
C GLY A 78 -4.96 -5.41 -19.82
N GLU A 79 -5.86 -6.30 -19.43
CA GLU A 79 -5.81 -7.08 -18.20
C GLU A 79 -5.81 -8.57 -18.57
N ASP A 80 -4.81 -9.30 -18.10
CA ASP A 80 -4.72 -10.75 -18.21
C ASP A 80 -5.09 -11.35 -16.85
N THR A 81 -6.33 -11.82 -16.74
CA THR A 81 -6.88 -12.35 -15.49
C THR A 81 -6.32 -13.73 -15.13
N VAL A 82 -5.77 -14.47 -16.11
CA VAL A 82 -5.14 -15.78 -15.89
C VAL A 82 -3.74 -15.59 -15.30
N LYS A 83 -3.00 -14.61 -15.83
CA LYS A 83 -1.64 -14.29 -15.37
C LYS A 83 -1.62 -13.23 -14.26
N GLU A 84 -2.78 -12.69 -13.89
CA GLU A 84 -2.98 -11.66 -12.87
C GLU A 84 -2.11 -10.43 -13.13
N ARG A 85 -2.21 -9.89 -14.36
CA ARG A 85 -1.38 -8.78 -14.85
C ARG A 85 -2.22 -7.69 -15.47
N VAL A 86 -1.75 -6.47 -15.29
CA VAL A 86 -2.23 -5.31 -16.04
C VAL A 86 -1.07 -4.77 -16.86
N THR A 87 -1.34 -4.39 -18.10
CA THR A 87 -0.40 -3.67 -18.96
C THR A 87 -0.94 -2.27 -19.21
N VAL A 88 -0.05 -1.29 -19.06
CA VAL A 88 -0.34 0.11 -19.37
C VAL A 88 0.47 0.55 -20.60
N GLN A 89 -0.13 1.34 -21.47
CA GLN A 89 0.45 1.84 -22.71
C GLN A 89 0.84 3.31 -22.57
N LEU A 90 2.12 3.58 -22.80
CA LEU A 90 2.69 4.93 -22.82
C LEU A 90 2.46 5.59 -24.19
N SER A 91 2.33 6.91 -24.23
CA SER A 91 2.22 7.67 -25.49
C SER A 91 3.58 7.95 -26.11
N THR A 92 4.64 8.02 -25.29
CA THR A 92 6.03 8.21 -25.71
C THR A 92 6.88 7.08 -25.14
N PRO A 93 7.80 6.48 -25.93
CA PRO A 93 8.70 5.46 -25.41
C PRO A 93 9.58 6.02 -24.30
N LEU A 94 9.78 5.24 -23.24
CA LEU A 94 10.80 5.53 -22.24
C LEU A 94 12.15 4.98 -22.71
N PRO A 95 13.19 5.83 -22.83
CA PRO A 95 14.50 5.37 -23.26
C PRO A 95 15.13 4.42 -22.24
N LYS A 96 15.90 3.45 -22.72
CA LYS A 96 16.76 2.61 -21.87
C LYS A 96 17.68 3.47 -21.00
N GLY A 97 17.81 3.10 -19.73
CA GLY A 97 18.64 3.79 -18.73
C GLY A 97 17.97 5.01 -18.09
N SER A 98 16.78 5.39 -18.55
CA SER A 98 15.99 6.43 -17.89
C SER A 98 15.35 5.95 -16.58
N LYS A 99 14.94 6.92 -15.76
CA LYS A 99 14.12 6.69 -14.57
C LYS A 99 12.76 7.32 -14.76
N ALA A 100 11.74 6.70 -14.18
CA ALA A 100 10.39 7.24 -14.22
C ALA A 100 9.67 7.04 -12.89
N LYS A 101 8.57 7.77 -12.69
CA LYS A 101 7.62 7.54 -11.60
C LYS A 101 6.26 7.22 -12.20
N LEU A 102 5.78 6.01 -11.93
CA LEU A 102 4.44 5.55 -12.28
C LEU A 102 3.51 5.80 -11.10
N ARG A 103 2.37 6.44 -11.33
CA ARG A 103 1.36 6.70 -10.29
C ARG A 103 0.10 5.93 -10.61
N ILE A 104 -0.45 5.27 -9.59
CA ILE A 104 -1.63 4.41 -9.73
C ILE A 104 -2.55 4.62 -8.53
N GLY A 105 -3.77 5.03 -8.79
CA GLY A 105 -4.89 5.01 -7.85
C GLY A 105 -5.76 3.77 -8.09
N TYR A 106 -6.17 3.13 -7.00
CA TYR A 106 -6.92 1.89 -7.06
C TYR A 106 -7.84 1.71 -5.85
N GLU A 107 -8.82 0.83 -5.98
CA GLU A 107 -9.71 0.46 -4.88
C GLU A 107 -10.13 -1.00 -4.94
N ALA A 108 -10.46 -1.56 -3.79
CA ALA A 108 -11.07 -2.89 -3.70
C ALA A 108 -11.88 -3.05 -2.41
N LYS A 109 -12.63 -4.15 -2.34
CA LYS A 109 -13.32 -4.58 -1.13
C LYS A 109 -12.38 -5.39 -0.26
N LEU A 110 -12.50 -5.22 1.05
CA LEU A 110 -11.93 -6.15 2.01
C LEU A 110 -12.75 -7.43 1.99
N THR A 111 -12.07 -8.57 1.90
CA THR A 111 -12.70 -9.90 1.92
C THR A 111 -12.31 -10.64 3.19
N GLY A 112 -13.07 -11.67 3.58
CA GLY A 112 -12.71 -12.58 4.67
C GLY A 112 -11.83 -13.75 4.21
N SER A 113 -11.09 -13.59 3.11
CA SER A 113 -10.39 -14.70 2.43
C SER A 113 -9.11 -15.18 3.12
N MET A 114 -8.63 -14.45 4.15
CA MET A 114 -7.35 -14.69 4.83
C MET A 114 -6.13 -14.63 3.90
N LYS A 115 -6.25 -13.97 2.74
CA LYS A 115 -5.20 -13.77 1.73
C LYS A 115 -5.25 -12.34 1.21
N GLY A 116 -4.10 -11.76 0.86
CA GLY A 116 -4.03 -10.37 0.39
C GLY A 116 -4.28 -9.41 1.55
N TYR A 117 -4.97 -8.29 1.27
CA TYR A 117 -5.48 -7.39 2.31
C TYR A 117 -6.92 -7.77 2.66
N TYR A 118 -7.11 -8.35 3.84
CA TYR A 118 -8.35 -9.00 4.25
C TYR A 118 -8.81 -8.47 5.59
N TYR A 119 -10.10 -8.65 5.89
CA TYR A 119 -10.65 -8.36 7.22
C TYR A 119 -10.98 -9.66 7.96
N SER A 120 -10.95 -9.56 9.28
CA SER A 120 -11.51 -10.53 10.21
C SER A 120 -12.26 -9.77 11.29
N SER A 121 -12.95 -10.49 12.17
CA SER A 121 -13.75 -9.90 13.25
C SER A 121 -13.42 -10.54 14.58
N ALA A 122 -13.45 -9.74 15.65
CA ALA A 122 -13.26 -10.21 17.01
C ALA A 122 -14.21 -9.49 17.96
N PRO A 123 -14.52 -10.10 19.12
CA PRO A 123 -15.11 -9.37 20.24
C PRO A 123 -14.22 -8.20 20.64
N HIS A 124 -14.87 -7.07 20.94
CA HIS A 124 -14.27 -5.87 21.50
C HIS A 124 -15.35 -5.11 22.27
N GLU A 125 -15.22 -5.03 23.60
CA GLU A 125 -16.15 -4.30 24.48
C GLU A 125 -17.62 -4.74 24.32
N GLY A 126 -17.85 -6.06 24.24
CA GLY A 126 -19.17 -6.65 24.11
C GLY A 126 -19.81 -6.51 22.72
N LYS A 127 -19.08 -5.99 21.72
CA LYS A 127 -19.51 -5.91 20.32
C LYS A 127 -18.50 -6.63 19.41
N THR A 128 -18.95 -7.13 18.27
CA THR A 128 -18.05 -7.62 17.23
C THR A 128 -17.50 -6.42 16.45
N ARG A 129 -16.17 -6.28 16.40
CA ARG A 129 -15.49 -5.26 15.58
C ARG A 129 -14.61 -5.91 14.54
N ASN A 130 -14.52 -5.27 13.38
CA ASN A 130 -13.64 -5.69 12.29
C ASN A 130 -12.22 -5.19 12.52
N TYR A 131 -11.24 -5.92 12.02
CA TYR A 131 -9.86 -5.50 11.87
C TYR A 131 -9.30 -6.07 10.57
N THR A 132 -8.26 -5.46 10.03
CA THR A 132 -7.59 -5.92 8.81
C THR A 132 -6.19 -6.40 9.06
N LEU A 133 -5.78 -7.34 8.22
CA LEU A 133 -4.45 -7.92 8.19
C LEU A 133 -4.02 -8.13 6.74
N THR A 134 -2.72 -8.24 6.52
CA THR A 134 -2.14 -8.62 5.24
C THR A 134 -1.49 -9.99 5.34
N GLN A 135 -1.83 -10.88 4.40
CA GLN A 135 -1.14 -12.15 4.17
C GLN A 135 -0.75 -12.24 2.70
N PHE A 136 0.50 -11.86 2.39
CA PHE A 136 0.96 -11.75 1.00
C PHE A 136 1.70 -12.97 0.49
N GLU A 137 2.34 -13.75 1.33
CA GLU A 137 3.05 -14.94 0.86
C GLU A 137 2.09 -15.99 0.27
N PRO A 138 2.39 -16.56 -0.92
CA PRO A 138 3.56 -16.28 -1.76
C PRO A 138 3.38 -15.12 -2.77
N THR A 139 2.16 -14.87 -3.25
CA THR A 139 1.90 -14.01 -4.43
C THR A 139 0.63 -13.16 -4.30
N SER A 140 0.35 -12.66 -3.10
CA SER A 140 -0.91 -11.96 -2.79
C SER A 140 -0.72 -10.47 -2.52
N ALA A 141 0.49 -9.92 -2.64
CA ALA A 141 0.67 -8.48 -2.54
C ALA A 141 -0.08 -7.77 -3.68
N ARG A 142 -0.12 -8.39 -4.87
CA ARG A 142 -0.87 -7.93 -6.05
C ARG A 142 -2.38 -7.74 -5.86
N SER A 143 -2.98 -8.30 -4.80
CA SER A 143 -4.39 -8.08 -4.46
C SER A 143 -4.63 -6.98 -3.44
N ALA A 144 -3.56 -6.33 -2.97
CA ALA A 144 -3.60 -5.19 -2.07
C ALA A 144 -3.06 -3.91 -2.72
N PHE A 145 -2.08 -4.03 -3.62
CA PHE A 145 -1.57 -2.92 -4.42
C PHE A 145 -0.93 -3.45 -5.71
N PRO A 146 -1.01 -2.73 -6.83
CA PRO A 146 -0.33 -3.11 -8.07
C PRO A 146 1.19 -3.15 -7.90
N CYS A 147 1.85 -4.26 -8.27
CA CYS A 147 3.28 -4.40 -8.03
C CYS A 147 3.97 -5.45 -8.90
N TRP A 148 5.31 -5.45 -8.90
CA TRP A 148 6.08 -6.56 -9.47
C TRP A 148 6.20 -7.66 -8.42
N ASP A 149 5.18 -8.51 -8.34
CA ASP A 149 5.00 -9.46 -7.25
C ASP A 149 5.76 -10.78 -7.49
N GLU A 150 7.08 -10.66 -7.59
CA GLU A 150 8.04 -11.76 -7.69
C GLU A 150 9.13 -11.62 -6.62
N PRO A 151 9.48 -12.68 -5.85
CA PRO A 151 10.42 -12.57 -4.73
C PRO A 151 11.81 -11.99 -5.07
N ALA A 152 12.28 -12.19 -6.30
CA ALA A 152 13.56 -11.68 -6.78
C ALA A 152 13.56 -10.16 -7.03
N ILE A 153 12.38 -9.56 -7.22
CA ILE A 153 12.23 -8.14 -7.51
C ILE A 153 12.00 -7.42 -6.17
N LYS A 154 13.08 -6.80 -5.67
CA LYS A 154 13.06 -6.10 -4.38
C LYS A 154 13.02 -4.60 -4.56
N ALA A 155 12.33 -3.93 -3.65
CA ALA A 155 12.22 -2.48 -3.58
C ALA A 155 12.19 -2.02 -2.13
N THR A 156 12.19 -0.70 -1.93
CA THR A 156 11.93 -0.08 -0.63
C THR A 156 10.49 0.44 -0.58
N PHE A 157 9.87 0.45 0.60
CA PHE A 157 8.47 0.85 0.76
C PHE A 157 8.37 1.96 1.81
N SER A 158 7.66 3.04 1.47
CA SER A 158 7.20 4.06 2.40
C SER A 158 5.69 3.94 2.48
N ILE A 159 5.16 3.66 3.67
CA ILE A 159 3.75 3.35 3.86
C ILE A 159 3.10 4.46 4.68
N THR A 160 1.95 4.93 4.20
CA THR A 160 1.07 5.85 4.91
C THR A 160 -0.33 5.24 4.96
N MET A 161 -0.90 5.15 6.15
CA MET A 161 -2.25 4.64 6.38
C MET A 161 -3.19 5.76 6.81
N ILE A 162 -4.34 5.83 6.17
CA ILE A 162 -5.47 6.69 6.57
C ILE A 162 -6.53 5.76 7.16
N SER A 163 -6.83 5.95 8.45
CA SER A 163 -7.74 5.06 9.21
C SER A 163 -8.49 5.85 10.29
N ARG A 164 -9.42 5.20 10.98
CA ARG A 164 -10.18 5.84 12.07
C ARG A 164 -9.28 6.15 13.27
N GLU A 165 -9.52 7.29 13.93
CA GLU A 165 -8.72 7.75 15.09
C GLU A 165 -8.68 6.74 16.24
N ASP A 166 -9.78 6.00 16.45
CA ASP A 166 -9.91 4.98 17.49
C ASP A 166 -9.28 3.62 17.13
N THR A 167 -8.64 3.51 15.96
CA THR A 167 -7.94 2.29 15.51
C THR A 167 -6.43 2.47 15.52
N VAL A 168 -5.70 1.36 15.63
CA VAL A 168 -4.23 1.31 15.53
C VAL A 168 -3.84 0.86 14.13
N SER A 169 -2.96 1.61 13.49
CA SER A 169 -2.32 1.23 12.21
C SER A 169 -0.95 0.62 12.51
N LEU A 170 -0.66 -0.54 11.92
CA LEU A 170 0.62 -1.24 12.05
C LEU A 170 1.21 -1.47 10.67
N SER A 171 2.54 -1.49 10.58
CA SER A 171 3.27 -1.87 9.37
C SER A 171 4.65 -2.44 9.72
N ASN A 172 5.48 -2.72 8.71
CA ASN A 172 6.81 -3.31 8.87
C ASN A 172 7.76 -2.44 9.73
N MET A 173 7.64 -1.13 9.58
CA MET A 173 8.56 -0.16 10.16
C MET A 173 7.88 0.63 11.29
N PRO A 174 8.66 1.27 12.19
CA PRO A 174 8.10 2.13 13.23
C PRO A 174 7.26 3.28 12.67
N VAL A 175 6.30 3.74 13.47
CA VAL A 175 5.55 4.96 13.18
C VAL A 175 6.51 6.15 13.22
N LEU A 176 6.61 6.86 12.11
CA LEU A 176 7.36 8.10 11.98
C LEU A 176 6.55 9.31 12.46
N ASN A 177 5.26 9.34 12.11
CA ASN A 177 4.35 10.40 12.49
C ASN A 177 2.90 9.90 12.53
N GLU A 178 2.10 10.44 13.45
CA GLU A 178 0.66 10.24 13.50
C GLU A 178 -0.03 11.57 13.78
N LYS A 179 -1.05 11.91 12.98
CA LYS A 179 -1.83 13.14 13.15
C LYS A 179 -3.29 12.94 12.75
N PRO A 180 -4.24 13.67 13.34
CA PRO A 180 -5.60 13.78 12.81
C PRO A 180 -5.57 14.22 11.34
N PHE A 181 -6.48 13.67 10.54
CA PHE A 181 -6.68 14.11 9.17
C PHE A 181 -7.42 15.45 9.17
N ILE A 182 -6.90 16.44 8.45
CA ILE A 182 -7.55 17.74 8.26
C ILE A 182 -7.63 18.10 6.77
N ASP A 183 -8.61 18.93 6.37
CA ASP A 183 -8.79 19.34 4.97
C ASP A 183 -7.54 19.96 4.35
N ALA A 184 -6.70 20.63 5.16
CA ALA A 184 -5.43 21.19 4.71
C ALA A 184 -4.46 20.11 4.17
N ASP A 185 -4.54 18.86 4.65
CA ASP A 185 -3.74 17.73 4.17
C ASP A 185 -4.05 17.38 2.69
N ILE A 186 -5.22 17.77 2.20
CA ILE A 186 -5.61 17.64 0.79
C ILE A 186 -4.86 18.65 -0.09
N SER A 187 -4.47 19.81 0.49
CA SER A 187 -3.82 20.93 -0.21
C SER A 187 -2.28 20.92 -0.12
N GLU A 188 -1.70 20.48 1.00
CA GLU A 188 -0.24 20.38 1.16
C GLU A 188 0.37 19.15 0.44
N ALA A 189 -0.43 18.10 0.23
CA ALA A 189 0.01 16.85 -0.42
C ALA A 189 0.30 16.98 -1.93
N ASP A 190 -0.17 18.05 -2.60
CA ASP A 190 0.08 18.27 -4.02
C ASP A 190 1.57 18.51 -4.35
N LYS A 191 2.44 18.66 -3.34
CA LYS A 191 3.89 18.86 -3.52
C LYS A 191 4.75 17.59 -3.42
N LYS A 192 4.30 16.48 -2.79
CA LYS A 192 5.15 15.28 -2.59
C LYS A 192 4.52 13.96 -2.10
N GLY A 193 3.19 13.85 -1.90
CA GLY A 193 2.60 12.64 -1.27
C GLY A 193 1.31 12.13 -1.90
N GLY A 194 0.94 10.88 -1.59
CA GLY A 194 -0.25 10.21 -2.14
C GLY A 194 -1.59 10.60 -1.51
N VAL A 195 -1.60 11.21 -0.32
CA VAL A 195 -2.81 11.53 0.47
C VAL A 195 -3.82 12.38 -0.31
N GLY A 196 -3.43 13.57 -0.80
CA GLY A 196 -4.36 14.46 -1.51
C GLY A 196 -4.93 13.84 -2.78
N LYS A 197 -4.13 13.04 -3.51
CA LYS A 197 -4.58 12.29 -4.69
C LYS A 197 -5.57 11.19 -4.33
N LEU A 198 -5.28 10.43 -3.27
CA LEU A 198 -6.14 9.36 -2.77
C LEU A 198 -7.51 9.91 -2.32
N VAL A 199 -7.53 11.01 -1.57
CA VAL A 199 -8.76 11.61 -1.05
C VAL A 199 -9.63 12.17 -2.17
N LYS A 200 -9.02 12.83 -3.17
CA LYS A 200 -9.74 13.37 -4.34
C LYS A 200 -10.24 12.26 -5.29
N MET A 201 -9.75 11.03 -5.14
CA MET A 201 -10.15 9.90 -5.99
C MET A 201 -11.60 9.46 -5.69
N LYS A 202 -12.47 9.63 -6.68
CA LYS A 202 -13.86 9.19 -6.61
C LYS A 202 -13.93 7.68 -6.74
N MET A 203 -14.68 7.01 -5.86
CA MET A 203 -14.90 5.57 -6.03
C MET A 203 -15.72 5.28 -7.28
N LYS A 204 -15.33 4.23 -8.01
CA LYS A 204 -16.13 3.65 -9.10
C LYS A 204 -17.07 2.59 -8.56
N THR A 205 -16.80 2.01 -7.38
CA THR A 205 -17.76 1.15 -6.69
C THR A 205 -19.01 1.94 -6.26
N LYS A 206 -20.18 1.28 -6.19
CA LYS A 206 -21.43 1.87 -5.67
C LYS A 206 -21.39 2.18 -4.16
N VAL A 207 -20.22 2.09 -3.53
CA VAL A 207 -20.01 2.43 -2.13
C VAL A 207 -19.75 3.92 -2.08
N GLU A 208 -20.60 4.66 -1.37
CA GLU A 208 -20.40 6.10 -1.19
C GLU A 208 -18.99 6.36 -0.61
N PRO A 209 -18.21 7.30 -1.18
CA PRO A 209 -16.92 7.66 -0.61
C PRO A 209 -17.09 8.07 0.84
N THR A 210 -16.31 7.47 1.74
CA THR A 210 -16.39 7.85 3.15
C THR A 210 -16.00 9.31 3.28
N ASP A 211 -16.92 10.09 3.85
CA ASP A 211 -16.72 11.51 4.09
C ASP A 211 -15.66 11.66 5.18
N LEU A 212 -14.40 11.87 4.75
CA LEU A 212 -13.28 12.16 5.63
C LEU A 212 -13.50 13.45 6.44
N ASN A 213 -14.44 14.31 6.01
CA ASN A 213 -14.81 15.53 6.72
C ASN A 213 -15.69 15.25 7.95
N LYS A 214 -16.29 14.06 8.06
CA LYS A 214 -16.89 13.61 9.32
C LYS A 214 -15.73 13.19 10.24
N LYS A 215 -15.48 14.04 11.25
CA LYS A 215 -14.46 13.88 12.31
C LYS A 215 -14.18 12.41 12.67
N GLY A 216 -12.89 12.09 12.89
CA GLY A 216 -12.47 10.79 13.41
C GLY A 216 -11.57 9.98 12.47
N TRP A 217 -10.82 10.62 11.58
CA TRP A 217 -9.79 9.99 10.74
C TRP A 217 -8.41 10.51 11.11
N LYS A 218 -7.39 9.66 10.95
CA LYS A 218 -5.99 10.02 11.16
C LYS A 218 -5.11 9.51 10.03
N ILE A 219 -3.93 10.11 9.92
CA ILE A 219 -2.86 9.72 9.04
C ILE A 219 -1.71 9.17 9.90
N THR A 220 -1.34 7.92 9.67
CA THR A 220 -0.17 7.28 10.28
C THR A 220 0.87 7.03 9.19
N THR A 221 2.04 7.66 9.29
CA THR A 221 3.16 7.48 8.36
C THR A 221 4.25 6.64 9.03
N PHE A 222 4.77 5.65 8.32
CA PHE A 222 5.82 4.75 8.81
C PHE A 222 7.18 5.10 8.21
N GLU A 223 8.25 4.71 8.90
CA GLU A 223 9.61 4.83 8.32
C GLU A 223 9.75 3.98 7.05
N LYS A 224 10.70 4.37 6.19
CA LYS A 224 11.00 3.66 4.96
C LYS A 224 11.64 2.30 5.24
N THR A 225 11.17 1.24 4.58
CA THR A 225 11.74 -0.10 4.74
C THR A 225 13.15 -0.21 4.13
N PRO A 226 13.97 -1.16 4.59
CA PRO A 226 15.07 -1.70 3.81
C PRO A 226 14.57 -2.30 2.47
N VAL A 227 15.51 -2.62 1.58
CA VAL A 227 15.20 -3.33 0.33
C VAL A 227 14.66 -4.72 0.67
N MET A 228 13.41 -5.00 0.27
CA MET A 228 12.69 -6.23 0.57
C MET A 228 11.76 -6.61 -0.58
N SER A 229 11.28 -7.85 -0.55
CA SER A 229 10.32 -8.37 -1.54
C SER A 229 8.88 -7.99 -1.15
N SER A 230 7.99 -7.87 -2.15
CA SER A 230 6.58 -7.51 -1.97
C SER A 230 5.83 -8.39 -0.95
N TYR A 231 6.09 -9.70 -0.95
CA TYR A 231 5.39 -10.65 -0.08
C TYR A 231 5.68 -10.45 1.42
N LEU A 232 6.74 -9.71 1.77
CA LEU A 232 7.08 -9.37 3.15
C LEU A 232 6.44 -8.06 3.62
N VAL A 233 5.86 -7.28 2.70
CA VAL A 233 5.13 -6.07 3.08
C VAL A 233 3.97 -6.47 3.97
N ALA A 234 3.80 -5.75 5.07
CA ALA A 234 2.73 -5.99 6.00
C ALA A 234 2.13 -4.68 6.49
N PHE A 235 0.80 -4.66 6.60
CA PHE A 235 0.08 -3.62 7.31
C PHE A 235 -1.23 -4.17 7.88
N ALA A 236 -1.68 -3.56 8.97
CA ALA A 236 -2.89 -3.96 9.68
C ALA A 236 -3.58 -2.74 10.28
N ASN A 237 -4.90 -2.81 10.43
CA ASN A 237 -5.68 -1.77 11.09
C ASN A 237 -6.79 -2.36 11.95
N GLY A 238 -6.94 -1.88 13.18
CA GLY A 238 -8.01 -2.34 14.07
C GLY A 238 -7.87 -1.85 15.50
N HIS A 239 -8.80 -2.24 16.37
CA HIS A 239 -8.80 -1.89 17.80
C HIS A 239 -7.83 -2.77 18.60
N PHE A 240 -6.55 -2.70 18.24
CA PHE A 240 -5.47 -3.43 18.91
C PHE A 240 -4.97 -2.70 20.15
N GLU A 241 -4.57 -3.48 21.14
CA GLU A 241 -3.73 -3.04 22.25
C GLU A 241 -2.39 -3.77 22.18
N PHE A 242 -1.37 -3.26 22.87
CA PHE A 242 -0.08 -3.94 22.96
C PHE A 242 0.48 -3.94 24.36
N LEU A 243 1.23 -5.01 24.66
CA LEU A 243 2.19 -5.03 25.74
C LEU A 243 3.59 -4.85 25.14
N GLU A 244 4.42 -4.04 25.78
CA GLU A 244 5.79 -3.75 25.35
C GLU A 244 6.80 -4.27 26.38
N SER A 245 7.86 -4.90 25.86
CA SER A 245 9.10 -5.18 26.56
C SER A 245 10.26 -4.72 25.68
N SER A 246 11.49 -5.04 26.06
CA SER A 246 12.66 -4.74 25.25
C SER A 246 13.65 -5.90 25.25
N TYR A 247 14.34 -6.07 24.14
CA TYR A 247 15.41 -7.04 24.01
C TYR A 247 16.71 -6.31 23.67
N THR A 248 17.75 -6.54 24.47
CA THR A 248 19.10 -6.06 24.19
C THR A 248 19.90 -7.18 23.56
N SER A 249 20.30 -6.99 22.30
CA SER A 249 21.10 -7.97 21.58
C SER A 249 22.49 -8.10 22.24
N PRO A 250 22.91 -9.30 22.68
CA PRO A 250 24.23 -9.50 23.26
C PRO A 250 25.35 -9.36 22.21
N LEU A 251 25.02 -9.46 20.92
CA LEU A 251 25.96 -9.33 19.81
C LEU A 251 26.20 -7.87 19.40
N SER A 252 25.16 -7.03 19.42
CA SER A 252 25.23 -5.65 18.92
C SER A 252 25.12 -4.58 20.00
N GLY A 253 24.77 -4.96 21.24
CA GLY A 253 24.47 -4.03 22.33
C GLY A 253 23.21 -3.18 22.11
N LYS A 254 22.50 -3.36 21.00
CA LYS A 254 21.31 -2.56 20.67
C LYS A 254 20.07 -3.11 21.36
N THR A 255 19.40 -2.24 22.12
CA THR A 255 18.07 -2.49 22.68
C THR A 255 17.00 -2.21 21.64
N ARG A 256 16.08 -3.16 21.45
CA ARG A 256 14.95 -3.04 20.52
C ARG A 256 13.63 -3.26 21.28
N PRO A 257 12.60 -2.43 21.05
CA PRO A 257 11.29 -2.67 21.62
C PRO A 257 10.70 -3.95 21.03
N LEU A 258 10.07 -4.76 21.87
CA LEU A 258 9.29 -5.93 21.49
C LEU A 258 7.85 -5.68 21.90
N ARG A 259 6.94 -5.68 20.93
CA ARG A 259 5.50 -5.47 21.16
C ARG A 259 4.72 -6.69 20.74
N ILE A 260 3.82 -7.13 21.61
CA ILE A 260 2.82 -8.15 21.27
C ILE A 260 1.49 -7.42 21.15
N TYR A 261 0.93 -7.40 19.93
CA TYR A 261 -0.38 -6.80 19.66
C TYR A 261 -1.47 -7.87 19.73
N ALA A 262 -2.60 -7.53 20.34
CA ALA A 262 -3.80 -8.36 20.35
C ALA A 262 -5.05 -7.49 20.47
N THR A 263 -6.24 -8.09 20.35
CA THR A 263 -7.47 -7.37 20.71
C THR A 263 -7.53 -7.19 22.22
N LYS A 264 -8.17 -6.10 22.65
CA LYS A 264 -8.34 -5.73 24.07
C LYS A 264 -8.82 -6.89 24.95
N ASP A 265 -9.77 -7.69 24.46
CA ASP A 265 -10.36 -8.78 25.22
C ASP A 265 -9.38 -9.91 25.54
N ILE A 266 -8.29 -10.07 24.77
CA ILE A 266 -7.31 -11.15 24.95
C ILE A 266 -5.89 -10.66 25.25
N ILE A 267 -5.64 -9.35 25.33
CA ILE A 267 -4.30 -8.80 25.54
C ILE A 267 -3.65 -9.32 26.83
N HIS A 268 -4.45 -9.59 27.87
CA HIS A 268 -3.98 -10.18 29.12
C HIS A 268 -3.33 -11.56 28.95
N GLN A 269 -3.72 -12.33 27.92
CA GLN A 269 -3.13 -13.64 27.62
C GLN A 269 -1.71 -13.53 27.05
N THR A 270 -1.29 -12.33 26.63
CA THR A 270 0.04 -12.10 26.02
C THR A 270 1.15 -11.90 27.06
N GLN A 271 0.81 -11.82 28.35
CA GLN A 271 1.77 -11.62 29.45
C GLN A 271 2.76 -12.78 29.66
N VAL A 272 2.43 -14.00 29.22
CA VAL A 272 3.26 -15.20 29.46
C VAL A 272 4.54 -15.20 28.59
N ARG A 273 4.76 -14.19 27.74
CA ARG A 273 5.82 -14.19 26.71
C ARG A 273 6.69 -12.91 26.66
N LEU A 274 6.59 -12.02 27.64
CA LEU A 274 7.44 -10.82 27.78
C LEU A 274 8.32 -10.90 29.02
#